data_AF-A0A524EDY8-F1
#
_entry.id   AF-A0A524EDY8-F1
#
_cell.length_a   1.000
_cell.length_b   1.000
_cell.length_c   1.000
_cell.angle_alpha   90.00
_cell.angle_beta   90.00
_cell.angle_gamma   90.00
#
_symmetry.space_group_name_H-M   'P 1'
#
loop_
_entity.id
_entity.type
_entity.pdbx_description
1 polymer ?
#
loop_
_entity_poly.entity_id
_entity_poly.type
_entity_poly.pdbx_seq_one_letter_code
_entity_poly.pdbx_strand_id
1 'polypeptide(L)'
;MKKERRYGPLLPTLADFARNSRRIGLASKYSILVVLLLDTILIGYVLVSIVFRLQVAGLTLVDSLPIAMYVMPLFVFLSLIIRAHYKGLSKVPSIAVMAIAGAVFAVISPLAVAFIIISFVNFTSSFWLIMTTEITLEIDRSSISKRAIAYLLLLNLIGFLFPVSVYLMGSTPINSMNYEGEGGVYFTLDMNQVLYEDNILNDDSKLIQDLKDTGFGLELVVNYGNNDAWNTLGSVLGNVTGNDIEYSITLDANRTDLVPRNPTVLGTNEIILGLYQRYSSMVIALLEVLNSTLTESYPASVLFDMTLSPEEEALFMSEIREIDLYGFSSLVSASITSINQSSLELYGHQLEMTCEGNNLSPGLIVNSFVLDDTIDGDSTIMLACGVTPEILERFPNSQVECIRTSFSNYMAGDVGEYLCYAFSNLQGSGIISLRLGEIIPFFPPNREPIDPYHEVDALADDIAISLGNGAQSVTVIDLVSGLGLFGSDFLTDLEAILESTDAVPITYTFRIYALRAVVQAVDAFR
;
A
#
# COMPACT_ATOMS: atom_id res chain seq x y z
N MET A 1 -61.05 63.12 32.33
CA MET A 1 -60.50 62.02 31.49
C MET A 1 -59.20 61.52 32.10
N LYS A 2 -59.22 60.42 32.84
CA LYS A 2 -58.03 59.69 33.32
C LYS A 2 -58.08 58.28 32.74
N LYS A 3 -57.06 57.92 31.95
CA LYS A 3 -56.84 56.59 31.38
C LYS A 3 -56.43 55.63 32.50
N GLU A 4 -57.24 54.64 32.81
CA GLU A 4 -56.77 53.43 33.50
C GLU A 4 -56.33 52.40 32.46
N ARG A 5 -55.02 52.15 32.41
CA ARG A 5 -54.43 51.04 31.67
C ARG A 5 -54.72 49.75 32.43
N ARG A 6 -55.45 48.81 31.81
CA ARG A 6 -55.45 47.41 32.23
C ARG A 6 -54.08 46.82 31.91
N TYR A 7 -53.28 46.52 32.93
CA TYR A 7 -52.21 45.54 32.81
C TYR A 7 -52.83 44.15 33.00
N GLY A 8 -52.79 43.33 31.96
CA GLY A 8 -53.04 41.89 32.10
C GLY A 8 -51.83 41.22 32.75
N PRO A 9 -52.00 40.16 33.55
CA PRO A 9 -50.89 39.31 33.95
C PRO A 9 -50.93 38.01 33.15
N LEU A 10 -49.91 37.75 32.33
CA LEU A 10 -49.53 36.38 31.95
C LEU A 10 -48.00 36.31 31.87
N LEU A 11 -47.36 36.42 33.04
CA LEU A 11 -46.05 35.81 33.23
C LEU A 11 -46.27 34.28 33.26
N PRO A 12 -45.48 33.49 32.50
CA PRO A 12 -45.59 32.04 32.53
C PRO A 12 -45.39 31.55 33.97
N THR A 13 -46.28 30.69 34.45
CA THR A 13 -46.21 30.20 35.82
C THR A 13 -45.00 29.30 36.00
N LEU A 14 -44.45 29.22 37.22
CA LEU A 14 -43.38 28.26 37.56
C LEU A 14 -43.75 26.80 37.19
N ALA A 15 -45.05 26.47 37.14
CA ALA A 15 -45.55 25.19 36.68
C ALA A 15 -45.41 25.01 35.15
N ASP A 16 -45.55 26.07 34.36
CA ASP A 16 -45.30 26.06 32.92
C ASP A 16 -43.80 25.96 32.62
N PHE A 17 -42.96 26.62 33.42
CA PHE A 17 -41.50 26.48 33.34
C PHE A 17 -41.03 25.07 33.73
N ALA A 18 -41.60 24.48 34.79
CA ALA A 18 -41.30 23.11 35.21
C ALA A 18 -41.83 22.05 34.21
N ARG A 19 -42.99 22.27 33.58
CA ARG A 19 -43.50 21.42 32.50
C ARG A 19 -42.65 21.54 31.24
N ASN A 20 -42.24 22.74 30.85
CA ASN A 20 -41.33 22.93 29.73
C ASN A 20 -39.96 22.32 30.01
N SER A 21 -39.39 22.52 31.20
CA SER A 21 -38.13 21.89 31.64
C SER A 21 -38.21 20.35 31.60
N ARG A 22 -39.30 19.73 32.08
CA ARG A 22 -39.50 18.27 31.96
C ARG A 22 -39.69 17.79 30.53
N ARG A 23 -40.40 18.54 29.67
CA ARG A 23 -40.57 18.20 28.24
C ARG A 23 -39.26 18.34 27.47
N ILE A 24 -38.49 19.38 27.74
CA ILE A 24 -37.14 19.61 27.20
C ILE A 24 -36.17 18.51 27.67
N GLY A 25 -36.26 18.10 28.93
CA GLY A 25 -35.52 16.97 29.50
C GLY A 25 -35.91 15.60 28.96
N LEU A 26 -37.14 15.44 28.42
CA LEU A 26 -37.59 14.20 27.78
C LEU A 26 -37.18 14.17 26.30
N ALA A 27 -37.45 15.26 25.57
CA ALA A 27 -37.11 15.40 24.15
C ALA A 27 -35.61 15.24 23.89
N SER A 28 -34.78 15.73 24.80
CA SER A 28 -33.33 15.58 24.75
C SER A 28 -32.83 14.18 24.99
N LYS A 29 -33.45 13.43 25.92
CA LYS A 29 -33.13 12.02 26.11
C LYS A 29 -33.40 11.22 24.83
N TYR A 30 -34.46 11.55 24.10
CA TYR A 30 -34.76 10.92 22.81
C TYR A 30 -33.79 11.34 21.70
N SER A 31 -33.40 12.62 21.62
CA SER A 31 -32.43 13.06 20.61
C SER A 31 -31.05 12.42 20.82
N ILE A 32 -30.56 12.39 22.06
CA ILE A 32 -29.29 11.74 22.42
C ILE A 32 -29.32 10.25 22.10
N LEU A 33 -30.46 9.58 22.34
CA LEU A 33 -30.65 8.17 22.00
C LEU A 33 -30.57 7.95 20.48
N VAL A 34 -31.22 8.81 19.70
CA VAL A 34 -31.19 8.74 18.23
C VAL A 34 -29.75 8.90 17.72
N VAL A 35 -28.97 9.81 18.32
CA VAL A 35 -27.56 10.02 17.96
C VAL A 35 -26.70 8.82 18.31
N LEU A 36 -26.78 8.29 19.53
CA LEU A 36 -26.02 7.09 19.91
C LEU A 36 -26.40 5.86 19.07
N LEU A 37 -27.67 5.75 18.68
CA LEU A 37 -28.16 4.65 17.85
C LEU A 37 -27.68 4.80 16.40
N LEU A 38 -27.66 6.04 15.87
CA LEU A 38 -27.00 6.36 14.61
C LEU A 38 -25.52 6.00 14.65
N ASP A 39 -24.78 6.43 15.67
CA ASP A 39 -23.36 6.09 15.84
C ASP A 39 -23.15 4.57 15.85
N THR A 40 -24.03 3.82 16.53
CA THR A 40 -24.01 2.36 16.55
C THR A 40 -24.15 1.78 15.14
N ILE A 41 -25.16 2.24 14.39
CA ILE A 41 -25.43 1.76 13.03
C ILE A 41 -24.26 2.09 12.10
N LEU A 42 -23.71 3.30 12.21
CA LEU A 42 -22.60 3.77 11.38
C LEU A 42 -21.30 3.04 11.67
N ILE A 43 -20.94 2.85 12.94
CA ILE A 43 -19.79 2.02 13.31
C ILE A 43 -19.97 0.59 12.77
N GLY A 44 -21.21 0.08 12.79
CA GLY A 44 -21.53 -1.27 12.28
C GLY A 44 -21.44 -1.36 10.77
N TYR A 45 -21.92 -0.35 10.08
CA TYR A 45 -21.81 -0.22 8.65
C TYR A 45 -20.35 -0.13 8.21
N VAL A 46 -19.55 0.73 8.86
CA VAL A 46 -18.11 0.87 8.58
C VAL A 46 -17.39 -0.46 8.78
N LEU A 47 -17.65 -1.16 9.89
CA LEU A 47 -17.06 -2.47 10.14
C LEU A 47 -17.45 -3.50 9.07
N VAL A 48 -18.74 -3.64 8.78
CA VAL A 48 -19.21 -4.62 7.80
C VAL A 48 -18.67 -4.29 6.41
N SER A 49 -18.59 -3.01 6.05
CA SER A 49 -18.07 -2.56 4.76
C SER A 49 -16.57 -2.87 4.61
N ILE A 50 -15.76 -2.55 5.62
CA ILE A 50 -14.32 -2.86 5.62
C ILE A 50 -14.11 -4.38 5.59
N VAL A 51 -14.77 -5.14 6.46
CA VAL A 51 -14.64 -6.61 6.50
C VAL A 51 -15.07 -7.26 5.20
N PHE A 52 -16.16 -6.78 4.59
CA PHE A 52 -16.64 -7.30 3.32
C PHE A 52 -15.65 -7.01 2.17
N ARG A 53 -15.10 -5.80 2.08
CA ARG A 53 -14.11 -5.46 1.05
C ARG A 53 -12.79 -6.19 1.24
N LEU A 54 -12.32 -6.36 2.48
CA LEU A 54 -11.16 -7.19 2.80
C LEU A 54 -11.38 -8.63 2.28
N GLN A 55 -12.58 -9.20 2.47
CA GLN A 55 -12.90 -10.52 1.96
C GLN A 55 -12.96 -10.61 0.44
N VAL A 56 -13.52 -9.59 -0.22
CA VAL A 56 -13.54 -9.52 -1.70
C VAL A 56 -12.12 -9.42 -2.25
N ALA A 57 -11.22 -8.74 -1.54
CA ALA A 57 -9.79 -8.62 -1.87
C ALA A 57 -8.96 -9.88 -1.53
N GLY A 58 -9.61 -11.00 -1.21
CA GLY A 58 -8.98 -12.30 -1.00
C GLY A 58 -8.61 -12.64 0.45
N LEU A 59 -9.01 -11.82 1.43
CA LEU A 59 -8.69 -12.07 2.85
C LEU A 59 -9.72 -13.00 3.49
N THR A 60 -9.27 -13.89 4.36
CA THR A 60 -10.18 -14.81 5.05
C THR A 60 -10.93 -14.08 6.17
N LEU A 61 -12.05 -14.65 6.62
CA LEU A 61 -12.79 -14.12 7.77
C LEU A 61 -11.94 -14.11 9.05
N VAL A 62 -10.97 -15.04 9.16
CA VAL A 62 -9.99 -15.08 10.25
C VAL A 62 -9.08 -13.86 10.24
N ASP A 63 -8.76 -13.34 9.06
CA ASP A 63 -7.90 -12.17 8.89
C ASP A 63 -8.62 -10.88 9.30
N SER A 64 -9.95 -10.85 9.24
CA SER A 64 -10.77 -9.69 9.65
C SER A 64 -11.01 -9.59 11.16
N LEU A 65 -10.62 -10.61 11.94
CA LEU A 65 -10.88 -10.69 13.38
C LEU A 65 -10.26 -9.58 14.24
N PRO A 66 -9.07 -9.02 13.94
CA PRO A 66 -8.50 -7.92 14.73
C PRO A 66 -9.38 -6.69 14.67
N ILE A 67 -9.85 -6.29 13.49
CA ILE A 67 -10.77 -5.16 13.33
C ILE A 67 -12.06 -5.43 14.12
N ALA A 68 -12.59 -6.66 14.04
CA ALA A 68 -13.74 -7.07 14.85
C ALA A 68 -13.44 -7.03 16.36
N MET A 69 -12.25 -7.43 16.82
CA MET A 69 -11.79 -7.39 18.21
C MET A 69 -11.55 -5.96 18.71
N TYR A 70 -11.23 -5.02 17.81
CA TYR A 70 -11.11 -3.58 18.12
C TYR A 70 -12.47 -2.91 18.29
N VAL A 71 -13.44 -3.27 17.44
CA VAL A 71 -14.73 -2.57 17.35
C VAL A 71 -15.83 -3.25 18.17
N MET A 72 -15.79 -4.56 18.41
CA MET A 72 -16.74 -5.25 19.30
C MET A 72 -16.77 -4.65 20.72
N PRO A 73 -15.63 -4.32 21.34
CA PRO A 73 -15.63 -3.62 22.62
C PRO A 73 -16.37 -2.28 22.57
N LEU A 74 -16.19 -1.51 21.49
CA LEU A 74 -16.92 -0.26 21.26
C LEU A 74 -18.43 -0.52 21.26
N PHE A 75 -18.92 -1.56 20.58
CA PHE A 75 -20.34 -1.94 20.61
C PHE A 75 -20.86 -2.32 21.99
N VAL A 76 -20.08 -3.08 22.76
CA VAL A 76 -20.43 -3.49 24.13
C VAL A 76 -20.45 -2.26 25.05
N PHE A 77 -19.46 -1.36 24.94
CA PHE A 77 -19.42 -0.11 25.70
C PHE A 77 -20.57 0.82 25.34
N LEU A 78 -20.86 1.00 24.05
CA LEU A 78 -21.95 1.84 23.56
C LEU A 78 -23.30 1.36 24.11
N SER A 79 -23.55 0.05 24.04
CA SER A 79 -24.77 -0.59 24.57
C SER A 79 -24.92 -0.43 26.09
N LEU A 80 -23.81 -0.59 26.84
CA LEU A 80 -23.79 -0.41 28.28
C LEU A 80 -24.00 1.05 28.70
N ILE A 81 -23.47 1.99 27.91
CA ILE A 81 -23.60 3.44 28.15
C ILE A 81 -25.00 3.94 27.81
N ILE A 82 -25.61 3.46 26.71
CA ILE A 82 -27.04 3.71 26.40
C ILE A 82 -27.92 3.26 27.58
N ARG A 83 -27.64 2.07 28.13
CA ARG A 83 -28.35 1.54 29.31
C ARG A 83 -28.09 2.37 30.58
N ALA A 84 -26.87 2.85 30.80
CA ALA A 84 -26.51 3.67 31.95
C ALA A 84 -27.15 5.07 31.89
N HIS A 85 -27.24 5.65 30.69
CA HIS A 85 -27.93 6.91 30.42
C HIS A 85 -29.42 6.82 30.76
N TYR A 86 -30.09 5.73 30.36
CA TYR A 86 -31.50 5.49 30.65
C TYR A 86 -31.78 5.33 32.16
N LYS A 87 -30.86 4.69 32.88
CA LYS A 87 -30.97 4.48 34.34
C LYS A 87 -30.61 5.73 35.17
N GLY A 88 -30.22 6.84 34.54
CA GLY A 88 -29.95 8.10 35.23
C GLY A 88 -28.66 8.12 36.07
N LEU A 89 -27.73 7.18 35.84
CA LEU A 89 -26.61 6.91 36.75
C LEU A 89 -25.36 7.77 36.53
N SER A 90 -25.27 8.50 35.41
CA SER A 90 -24.35 9.62 35.13
C SER A 90 -24.43 9.94 33.63
N LYS A 91 -24.40 11.22 33.24
CA LYS A 91 -24.39 11.63 31.82
C LYS A 91 -22.98 11.82 31.24
N VAL A 92 -21.94 11.81 32.09
CA VAL A 92 -20.53 12.01 31.70
C VAL A 92 -20.03 10.97 30.68
N PRO A 93 -20.35 9.66 30.81
CA PRO A 93 -19.91 8.67 29.81
C PRO A 93 -20.51 8.89 28.42
N SER A 94 -21.76 9.39 28.34
CA SER A 94 -22.41 9.71 27.07
C SER A 94 -21.75 10.89 26.38
N ILE A 95 -21.33 11.91 27.14
CA ILE A 95 -20.59 13.07 26.62
C ILE A 95 -19.23 12.65 26.09
N ALA A 96 -18.48 11.84 26.84
CA ALA A 96 -17.17 11.36 26.43
C ALA A 96 -17.24 10.56 25.12
N VAL A 97 -18.22 9.65 25.00
CA VAL A 97 -18.43 8.86 23.79
C VAL A 97 -18.82 9.72 22.60
N MET A 98 -19.80 10.61 22.73
CA MET A 98 -20.20 11.48 21.62
C MET A 98 -19.09 12.43 21.19
N ALA A 99 -18.25 12.89 22.12
CA ALA A 99 -17.07 13.69 21.79
C ALA A 99 -16.01 12.86 21.06
N ILE A 100 -15.75 11.63 21.50
CA ILE A 100 -14.80 10.71 20.83
C ILE A 100 -15.33 10.31 19.45
N ALA A 101 -16.60 9.89 19.35
CA ALA A 101 -17.25 9.54 18.09
C ALA A 101 -17.30 10.74 17.14
N GLY A 102 -17.63 11.93 17.64
CA GLY A 102 -17.60 13.17 16.87
C GLY A 102 -16.21 13.49 16.33
N ALA A 103 -15.16 13.30 17.14
CA ALA A 103 -13.78 13.48 16.71
C ALA A 103 -13.35 12.42 15.68
N VAL A 104 -13.66 11.14 15.90
CA VAL A 104 -13.38 10.06 14.95
C VAL A 104 -14.10 10.30 13.61
N PHE A 105 -15.41 10.62 13.65
CA PHE A 105 -16.18 10.95 12.45
C PHE A 105 -15.69 12.22 11.76
N ALA A 106 -15.14 13.20 12.48
CA ALA A 106 -14.51 14.37 11.88
C ALA A 106 -13.22 14.00 11.13
N VAL A 107 -12.39 13.12 11.71
CA VAL A 107 -11.15 12.65 11.07
C VAL A 107 -11.46 11.89 9.79
N ILE A 108 -12.47 11.00 9.79
CA ILE A 108 -12.88 10.28 8.57
C ILE A 108 -13.86 11.07 7.68
N SER A 109 -14.18 12.32 8.05
CA SER A 109 -15.17 13.13 7.33
C SER A 109 -14.85 13.50 5.88
N PRO A 110 -13.57 13.57 5.45
CA PRO A 110 -13.23 13.77 4.04
C PRO A 110 -13.72 12.65 3.13
N LEU A 111 -13.92 11.45 3.68
CA LEU A 111 -14.34 10.28 2.91
C LEU A 111 -15.79 10.42 2.42
N ALA A 112 -16.72 10.78 3.31
CA ALA A 112 -18.13 10.93 2.94
C ALA A 112 -18.78 12.12 3.65
N VAL A 113 -19.54 12.93 2.91
CA VAL A 113 -20.28 14.10 3.42
C VAL A 113 -21.21 13.73 4.59
N ALA A 114 -21.72 12.48 4.62
CA ALA A 114 -22.52 11.98 5.73
C ALA A 114 -21.78 12.07 7.08
N PHE A 115 -20.47 11.76 7.13
CA PHE A 115 -19.67 11.80 8.35
C PHE A 115 -19.48 13.22 8.89
N ILE A 116 -19.45 14.25 8.03
CA ILE A 116 -19.47 15.67 8.45
C ILE A 116 -20.77 15.96 9.22
N ILE A 117 -21.91 15.55 8.66
CA ILE A 117 -23.23 15.78 9.26
C ILE A 117 -23.32 15.07 10.63
N ILE A 118 -22.84 13.83 10.70
CA ILE A 118 -22.88 13.03 11.94
C ILE A 118 -21.93 13.57 12.99
N SER A 119 -20.71 13.98 12.61
CA SER A 119 -19.76 14.63 13.52
C SER A 119 -20.36 15.91 14.11
N PHE A 120 -20.98 16.75 13.28
CA PHE A 120 -21.67 17.96 13.74
C PHE A 120 -22.82 17.63 14.70
N VAL A 121 -23.63 16.61 14.40
CA VAL A 121 -24.71 16.13 15.28
C VAL A 121 -24.16 15.61 16.63
N ASN A 122 -23.00 14.96 16.63
CA ASN A 122 -22.33 14.46 17.83
C ASN A 122 -21.78 15.58 18.72
N PHE A 123 -21.11 16.58 18.14
CA PHE A 123 -20.61 17.73 18.88
C PHE A 123 -21.75 18.61 19.42
N THR A 124 -22.78 18.86 18.61
CA THR A 124 -23.97 19.62 19.07
C THR A 124 -24.72 18.88 20.18
N SER A 125 -24.84 17.55 20.10
CA SER A 125 -25.47 16.74 21.16
C SER A 125 -24.66 16.71 22.45
N SER A 126 -23.33 16.63 22.36
CA SER A 126 -22.41 16.73 23.49
C SER A 126 -22.55 18.09 24.19
N PHE A 127 -22.54 19.17 23.41
CA PHE A 127 -22.72 20.53 23.92
C PHE A 127 -24.09 20.72 24.57
N TRP A 128 -25.15 20.22 23.95
CA TRP A 128 -26.52 20.30 24.47
C TRP A 128 -26.66 19.53 25.79
N LEU A 129 -25.99 18.38 25.92
CA LEU A 129 -25.87 17.61 27.15
C LEU A 129 -25.19 18.41 28.27
N ILE A 130 -24.08 19.09 27.96
CA ILE A 130 -23.37 19.94 28.92
C ILE A 130 -24.28 21.06 29.42
N MET A 131 -25.00 21.72 28.52
CA MET A 131 -25.85 22.88 28.85
C MET A 131 -27.12 22.52 29.63
N THR A 132 -27.67 21.32 29.46
CA THR A 132 -28.95 20.91 30.08
C THR A 132 -28.80 20.06 31.33
N THR A 133 -27.58 19.83 31.78
CA THR A 133 -27.30 18.95 32.91
C THR A 133 -26.83 19.77 34.09
N GLU A 134 -27.66 19.85 35.14
CA GLU A 134 -27.11 19.98 36.50
C GLU A 134 -26.30 18.71 36.73
N ILE A 135 -24.97 18.82 36.80
CA ILE A 135 -24.09 17.68 37.10
C ILE A 135 -24.27 17.35 38.58
N THR A 136 -25.40 16.73 38.93
CA THR A 136 -25.62 16.15 40.24
C THR A 136 -24.90 14.81 40.28
N LEU A 137 -23.68 14.87 40.79
CA LEU A 137 -22.89 13.71 41.16
C LEU A 137 -23.53 13.04 42.39
N GLU A 138 -24.68 12.38 42.23
CA GLU A 138 -25.15 11.37 43.19
C GLU A 138 -24.26 10.13 43.03
N ILE A 139 -23.02 10.25 43.51
CA ILE A 139 -22.00 9.21 43.44
C ILE A 139 -22.28 8.22 44.56
N ASP A 140 -22.93 7.11 44.24
CA ASP A 140 -22.77 5.92 45.06
C ASP A 140 -21.36 5.35 44.81
N ARG A 141 -20.40 5.81 45.62
CA ARG A 141 -18.95 5.50 45.52
C ARG A 141 -18.66 4.00 45.44
N SER A 142 -19.55 3.17 46.00
CA SER A 142 -19.40 1.71 46.04
C SER A 142 -19.67 1.02 44.69
N SER A 143 -20.50 1.64 43.84
CA SER A 143 -20.92 1.07 42.55
C SER A 143 -20.07 1.58 41.38
N ILE A 144 -19.58 2.81 41.48
CA ILE A 144 -18.68 3.44 40.50
C ILE A 144 -17.31 2.79 40.55
N SER A 145 -16.79 2.43 41.73
CA SER A 145 -15.50 1.75 41.85
C SER A 145 -15.51 0.37 41.20
N LYS A 146 -16.54 -0.45 41.45
CA LYS A 146 -16.66 -1.79 40.86
C LYS A 146 -16.82 -1.74 39.34
N ARG A 147 -17.60 -0.79 38.83
CA ARG A 147 -17.78 -0.62 37.39
C ARG A 147 -16.55 -0.04 36.72
N ALA A 148 -15.92 0.98 37.28
CA ALA A 148 -14.68 1.54 36.76
C ALA A 148 -13.55 0.50 36.76
N ILE A 149 -13.46 -0.34 37.80
CA ILE A 149 -12.52 -1.46 37.85
C ILE A 149 -12.85 -2.50 36.78
N ALA A 150 -14.12 -2.86 36.58
CA ALA A 150 -14.52 -3.76 35.50
C ALA A 150 -14.25 -3.16 34.10
N TYR A 151 -14.46 -1.85 33.94
CA TYR A 151 -14.15 -1.11 32.72
C TYR A 151 -12.65 -1.10 32.45
N LEU A 152 -11.82 -0.76 33.45
CA LEU A 152 -10.36 -0.79 33.35
C LEU A 152 -9.82 -2.20 33.14
N LEU A 153 -10.38 -3.22 33.81
CA LEU A 153 -10.00 -4.61 33.58
C LEU A 153 -10.34 -5.05 32.17
N LEU A 154 -11.53 -4.70 31.66
CA LEU A 154 -11.93 -5.04 30.30
C LEU A 154 -11.05 -4.30 29.28
N LEU A 155 -10.78 -3.01 29.47
CA LEU A 155 -9.89 -2.21 28.61
C LEU A 155 -8.46 -2.75 28.61
N ASN A 156 -7.95 -3.17 29.77
CA ASN A 156 -6.63 -3.81 29.87
C ASN A 156 -6.64 -5.22 29.27
N LEU A 157 -7.74 -5.98 29.38
CA LEU A 157 -7.85 -7.31 28.77
C LEU A 157 -7.91 -7.21 27.25
N ILE A 158 -8.60 -6.21 26.70
CA ILE A 158 -8.61 -5.88 25.27
C ILE A 158 -7.22 -5.40 24.83
N GLY A 159 -6.59 -4.51 25.61
CA GLY A 159 -5.23 -4.05 25.36
C GLY A 159 -4.18 -5.17 25.44
N PHE A 160 -4.41 -6.21 26.25
CA PHE A 160 -3.56 -7.39 26.36
C PHE A 160 -3.83 -8.42 25.26
N LEU A 161 -5.09 -8.52 24.79
CA LEU A 161 -5.45 -9.34 23.65
C LEU A 161 -4.80 -8.84 22.36
N PHE A 162 -4.43 -7.55 22.28
CA PHE A 162 -3.81 -6.97 21.10
C PHE A 162 -2.42 -7.56 20.77
N PRO A 163 -1.40 -7.53 21.66
CA PRO A 163 -0.13 -8.20 21.40
C PRO A 163 -0.29 -9.71 21.14
N VAL A 164 -1.26 -10.35 21.81
CA VAL A 164 -1.54 -11.78 21.62
C VAL A 164 -2.15 -12.05 20.24
N SER A 165 -3.07 -11.21 19.75
CA SER A 165 -3.64 -11.35 18.41
C SER A 165 -2.60 -11.08 17.33
N VAL A 166 -1.75 -10.06 17.53
CA VAL A 166 -0.64 -9.74 16.61
C VAL A 166 0.34 -10.91 16.53
N TYR A 167 0.75 -11.45 17.69
CA TYR A 167 1.65 -12.61 17.74
C TYR A 167 1.02 -13.86 17.13
N LEU A 168 -0.24 -14.15 17.46
CA LEU A 168 -0.94 -15.30 16.88
C LEU A 168 -1.02 -15.19 15.36
N MET A 169 -1.39 -14.03 14.83
CA MET A 169 -1.47 -13.79 13.38
C MET A 169 -0.13 -13.91 12.66
N GLY A 170 0.95 -13.41 13.27
CA GLY A 170 2.30 -13.58 12.71
C GLY A 170 2.82 -15.02 12.80
N SER A 171 2.23 -15.85 13.68
CA SER A 171 2.68 -17.24 13.90
C SER A 171 1.84 -18.29 13.18
N THR A 172 0.62 -17.96 12.74
CA THR A 172 -0.25 -18.90 12.02
C THR A 172 -0.15 -18.65 10.52
N PRO A 173 0.32 -19.64 9.73
CA PRO A 173 0.32 -19.53 8.28
C PRO A 173 -1.10 -19.31 7.78
N ILE A 174 -1.26 -18.33 6.91
CA ILE A 174 -2.55 -17.98 6.30
C ILE A 174 -2.79 -18.80 5.05
N ASN A 175 -1.70 -19.22 4.42
CA ASN A 175 -1.67 -20.11 3.28
C ASN A 175 -0.30 -20.80 3.24
N SER A 176 -0.16 -21.79 2.38
CA SER A 176 1.12 -22.40 2.03
C SER A 176 1.19 -22.51 0.52
N MET A 177 2.30 -22.09 -0.08
CA MET A 177 2.51 -22.25 -1.51
C MET A 177 3.41 -23.44 -1.76
N ASN A 178 2.99 -24.31 -2.68
CA ASN A 178 3.85 -25.35 -3.20
C ASN A 178 4.65 -24.74 -4.36
N TYR A 179 5.94 -24.99 -4.37
CA TYR A 179 6.81 -24.58 -5.47
C TYR A 179 7.04 -25.78 -6.37
N GLU A 180 6.66 -25.67 -7.64
CA GLU A 180 6.80 -26.76 -8.63
C GLU A 180 7.98 -26.54 -9.58
N GLY A 181 8.79 -25.49 -9.38
CA GLY A 181 9.95 -25.19 -10.22
C GLY A 181 9.62 -24.55 -11.57
N GLU A 182 8.37 -24.15 -11.81
CA GLU A 182 7.97 -23.54 -13.08
C GLU A 182 8.16 -22.01 -13.06
N GLY A 183 9.03 -21.49 -13.95
CA GLY A 183 9.22 -20.06 -14.19
C GLY A 183 10.68 -19.60 -14.17
N GLY A 184 10.95 -18.43 -14.77
CA GLY A 184 12.31 -17.89 -14.91
C GLY A 184 12.73 -17.03 -13.71
N VAL A 185 13.95 -17.21 -13.21
CA VAL A 185 14.56 -16.33 -12.20
C VAL A 185 15.66 -15.52 -12.86
N TYR A 186 15.59 -14.19 -12.74
CA TYR A 186 16.54 -13.26 -13.31
C TYR A 186 17.20 -12.41 -12.23
N PHE A 187 18.46 -12.04 -12.43
CA PHE A 187 19.15 -11.08 -11.55
C PHE A 187 19.47 -9.80 -12.31
N THR A 188 19.18 -8.65 -11.71
CA THR A 188 19.56 -7.39 -12.35
C THR A 188 21.06 -7.15 -12.25
N LEU A 189 21.62 -6.60 -13.33
CA LEU A 189 22.97 -6.11 -13.39
C LEU A 189 22.93 -4.68 -13.92
N ASP A 190 23.23 -3.71 -13.05
CA ASP A 190 23.20 -2.29 -13.40
C ASP A 190 24.48 -1.89 -14.15
N MET A 191 24.34 -1.61 -15.44
CA MET A 191 25.46 -1.22 -16.31
C MET A 191 26.12 0.09 -15.87
N ASN A 192 25.46 0.90 -15.02
CA ASN A 192 26.03 2.11 -14.45
C ASN A 192 27.00 1.82 -13.30
N GLN A 193 26.79 0.74 -12.55
CA GLN A 193 27.55 0.39 -11.34
C GLN A 193 28.71 -0.58 -11.63
N VAL A 194 28.64 -1.33 -12.73
CA VAL A 194 29.70 -2.24 -13.21
C VAL A 194 31.04 -1.50 -13.49
N LEU A 195 31.04 -0.17 -13.52
CA LEU A 195 32.25 0.66 -13.63
C LEU A 195 33.06 0.78 -12.33
N TYR A 196 32.51 0.39 -11.17
CA TYR A 196 33.19 0.55 -9.87
C TYR A 196 33.72 -0.76 -9.25
N GLU A 197 33.24 -1.93 -9.67
CA GLU A 197 33.75 -3.24 -9.24
C GLU A 197 33.97 -4.15 -10.46
N ASP A 198 35.24 -4.34 -10.82
CA ASP A 198 35.82 -5.37 -11.69
C ASP A 198 34.87 -6.11 -12.63
N ASN A 199 34.44 -5.52 -13.75
CA ASN A 199 34.07 -6.19 -15.02
C ASN A 199 33.53 -7.63 -14.86
N ILE A 200 32.53 -7.83 -13.98
CA ILE A 200 32.35 -9.09 -13.24
C ILE A 200 32.10 -10.28 -14.17
N LEU A 201 31.29 -10.07 -15.20
CA LEU A 201 31.00 -11.08 -16.22
C LEU A 201 32.11 -11.27 -17.27
N ASN A 202 33.04 -10.33 -17.40
CA ASN A 202 34.13 -10.44 -18.37
C ASN A 202 35.34 -11.18 -17.80
N ASP A 203 35.55 -11.09 -16.48
CA ASP A 203 36.73 -11.62 -15.80
C ASP A 203 36.44 -12.85 -14.91
N ASP A 204 35.18 -13.10 -14.52
CA ASP A 204 34.81 -14.23 -13.66
C ASP A 204 34.16 -15.40 -14.45
N SER A 205 35.02 -16.32 -14.90
CA SER A 205 34.58 -17.56 -15.57
C SER A 205 33.73 -18.48 -14.69
N LYS A 206 33.84 -18.36 -13.36
CA LYS A 206 33.05 -19.18 -12.44
C LYS A 206 31.61 -18.68 -12.42
N LEU A 207 31.41 -17.36 -12.29
CA LEU A 207 30.06 -16.78 -12.29
C LEU A 207 29.27 -17.09 -13.57
N ILE A 208 29.92 -17.02 -14.74
CA ILE A 208 29.30 -17.44 -16.01
C ILE A 208 28.87 -18.91 -15.94
N GLN A 209 29.72 -19.77 -15.40
CA GLN A 209 29.43 -21.19 -15.30
C GLN A 209 28.29 -21.45 -14.31
N ASP A 210 28.29 -20.77 -13.16
CA ASP A 210 27.24 -20.86 -12.16
C ASP A 210 25.89 -20.42 -12.75
N LEU A 211 25.83 -19.29 -13.48
CA LEU A 211 24.61 -18.85 -14.19
C LEU A 211 24.09 -19.88 -15.21
N LYS A 212 24.99 -20.59 -15.90
CA LYS A 212 24.60 -21.65 -16.85
C LYS A 212 24.07 -22.88 -16.13
N ASP A 213 24.75 -23.29 -15.07
CA ASP A 213 24.44 -24.52 -14.36
C ASP A 213 23.12 -24.38 -13.60
N THR A 214 22.86 -23.19 -13.02
CA THR A 214 21.60 -22.91 -12.31
C THR A 214 20.43 -22.54 -13.23
N GLY A 215 20.72 -22.18 -14.48
CA GLY A 215 19.71 -21.70 -15.43
C GLY A 215 19.12 -20.31 -15.09
N PHE A 216 19.74 -19.56 -14.19
CA PHE A 216 19.30 -18.20 -13.87
C PHE A 216 19.66 -17.20 -14.97
N GLY A 217 18.70 -16.34 -15.32
CA GLY A 217 18.86 -15.31 -16.33
C GLY A 217 19.43 -13.99 -15.79
N LEU A 218 19.73 -13.07 -16.70
CA LEU A 218 20.21 -11.73 -16.37
C LEU A 218 19.29 -10.64 -16.91
N GLU A 219 19.03 -9.63 -16.09
CA GLU A 219 18.39 -8.41 -16.54
C GLU A 219 19.39 -7.26 -16.58
N LEU A 220 19.73 -6.78 -17.78
CA LEU A 220 20.72 -5.73 -17.97
C LEU A 220 20.04 -4.36 -17.90
N VAL A 221 20.36 -3.58 -16.87
CA VAL A 221 19.75 -2.26 -16.65
C VAL A 221 20.62 -1.16 -17.24
N VAL A 222 20.04 -0.28 -18.03
CA VAL A 222 20.74 0.84 -18.69
C VAL A 222 20.00 2.13 -18.43
N ASN A 223 20.72 3.14 -17.90
CA ASN A 223 20.13 4.43 -17.55
C ASN A 223 20.36 5.49 -18.64
N TYR A 224 19.35 6.32 -18.87
CA TYR A 224 19.39 7.42 -19.81
C TYR A 224 20.44 8.47 -19.46
N GLY A 225 21.29 8.81 -20.42
CA GLY A 225 22.29 9.87 -20.28
C GLY A 225 23.65 9.40 -19.76
N ASN A 226 23.81 8.12 -19.42
CA ASN A 226 25.11 7.53 -19.10
C ASN A 226 25.71 6.79 -20.31
N ASN A 227 26.63 7.44 -21.03
CA ASN A 227 27.30 6.84 -22.20
C ASN A 227 28.16 5.61 -21.85
N ASP A 228 28.72 5.56 -20.64
CA ASP A 228 29.58 4.45 -20.24
C ASP A 228 28.77 3.17 -19.99
N ALA A 229 27.52 3.31 -19.55
CA ALA A 229 26.59 2.18 -19.41
C ALA A 229 26.27 1.52 -20.77
N TRP A 230 26.12 2.29 -21.84
CA TRP A 230 25.91 1.76 -23.20
C TRP A 230 27.13 1.00 -23.74
N ASN A 231 28.34 1.49 -23.47
CA ASN A 231 29.57 0.79 -23.85
C ASN A 231 29.71 -0.52 -23.07
N THR A 232 29.40 -0.49 -21.77
CA THR A 232 29.43 -1.67 -20.89
C THR A 232 28.41 -2.72 -21.34
N LEU A 233 27.19 -2.29 -21.69
CA LEU A 233 26.15 -3.15 -22.26
C LEU A 233 26.67 -3.93 -23.48
N GLY A 234 27.30 -3.25 -24.44
CA GLY A 234 27.86 -3.91 -25.62
C GLY A 234 28.90 -4.97 -25.28
N SER A 235 29.77 -4.71 -24.30
CA SER A 235 30.76 -5.69 -23.83
C SER A 235 30.11 -6.90 -23.16
N VAL A 236 29.13 -6.67 -22.29
CA VAL A 236 28.45 -7.72 -21.52
C VAL A 236 27.59 -8.60 -22.43
N LEU A 237 26.87 -7.99 -23.38
CA LEU A 237 26.02 -8.71 -24.34
C LEU A 237 26.81 -9.76 -25.14
N GLY A 238 28.04 -9.45 -25.56
CA GLY A 238 28.90 -10.41 -26.25
C GLY A 238 29.17 -11.67 -25.43
N ASN A 239 29.36 -11.52 -24.11
CA ASN A 239 29.60 -12.65 -23.21
C ASN A 239 28.33 -13.41 -22.86
N VAL A 240 27.23 -12.71 -22.56
CA VAL A 240 25.94 -13.34 -22.24
C VAL A 240 25.45 -14.18 -23.43
N THR A 241 25.44 -13.60 -24.63
CA THR A 241 24.98 -14.29 -25.85
C THR A 241 25.94 -15.40 -26.29
N GLY A 242 27.25 -15.20 -26.19
CA GLY A 242 28.24 -16.24 -26.52
C GLY A 242 28.20 -17.44 -25.59
N ASN A 243 27.51 -17.33 -24.46
CA ASN A 243 27.37 -18.36 -23.45
C ASN A 243 25.94 -18.91 -23.32
N ASP A 244 25.01 -18.52 -24.21
CA ASP A 244 23.60 -18.94 -24.17
C ASP A 244 22.89 -18.65 -22.82
N ILE A 245 23.30 -17.59 -22.13
CA ILE A 245 22.63 -17.14 -20.89
C ILE A 245 21.39 -16.35 -21.29
N GLU A 246 20.24 -16.67 -20.70
CA GLU A 246 19.00 -15.94 -20.96
C GLU A 246 19.07 -14.51 -20.41
N TYR A 247 18.58 -13.53 -21.17
CA TYR A 247 18.63 -12.15 -20.74
C TYR A 247 17.47 -11.28 -21.24
N SER A 248 17.19 -10.26 -20.44
CA SER A 248 16.30 -9.15 -20.75
C SER A 248 17.04 -7.81 -20.57
N ILE A 249 16.50 -6.75 -21.16
CA ILE A 249 17.10 -5.40 -21.06
C ILE A 249 16.08 -4.45 -20.46
N THR A 250 16.45 -3.77 -19.38
CA THR A 250 15.65 -2.70 -18.78
C THR A 250 16.22 -1.35 -19.16
N LEU A 251 15.36 -0.50 -19.70
CA LEU A 251 15.66 0.89 -20.00
C LEU A 251 15.08 1.75 -18.87
N ASP A 252 15.96 2.42 -18.15
CA ASP A 252 15.62 3.42 -17.14
C ASP A 252 15.77 4.83 -17.75
N ALA A 253 14.66 5.53 -17.95
CA ALA A 253 14.66 6.88 -18.50
C ALA A 253 15.22 7.94 -17.53
N ASN A 254 15.63 7.54 -16.32
CA ASN A 254 16.06 8.40 -15.22
C ASN A 254 15.00 9.45 -14.91
N ARG A 255 13.85 8.97 -14.41
CA ARG A 255 12.70 9.80 -14.09
C ARG A 255 13.03 10.90 -13.07
N THR A 256 13.95 10.62 -12.14
CA THR A 256 14.46 11.57 -11.15
C THR A 256 14.96 12.88 -11.78
N ASP A 257 15.60 12.82 -12.95
CA ASP A 257 16.07 14.01 -13.67
C ASP A 257 14.94 14.88 -14.27
N LEU A 258 13.74 14.31 -14.44
CA LEU A 258 12.55 15.01 -14.93
C LEU A 258 11.74 15.60 -13.78
N VAL A 259 11.86 15.04 -12.58
CA VAL A 259 11.09 15.41 -11.40
C VAL A 259 11.77 16.56 -10.65
N PRO A 260 11.04 17.60 -10.23
CA PRO A 260 11.61 18.64 -9.36
C PRO A 260 11.92 18.06 -7.97
N ARG A 261 13.03 18.47 -7.36
CA ARG A 261 13.52 17.96 -6.05
C ARG A 261 12.52 17.93 -4.88
N ASN A 262 11.44 18.69 -4.95
CA ASN A 262 10.33 18.66 -3.98
C ASN A 262 9.02 18.67 -4.78
N PRO A 263 8.58 17.52 -5.29
CA PRO A 263 7.34 17.45 -6.04
C PRO A 263 6.17 17.80 -5.13
N THR A 264 5.14 18.41 -5.69
CA THR A 264 3.84 18.64 -5.01
C THR A 264 2.70 17.88 -5.69
N VAL A 265 3.00 17.20 -6.79
CA VAL A 265 2.09 16.43 -7.64
C VAL A 265 2.88 15.23 -8.17
N LEU A 266 2.24 14.08 -8.31
CA LEU A 266 2.84 12.89 -8.93
C LEU A 266 2.60 12.93 -10.43
N GLY A 267 3.62 12.67 -11.25
CA GLY A 267 3.51 12.49 -12.69
C GLY A 267 2.74 13.60 -13.39
N THR A 268 3.40 14.70 -13.78
CA THR A 268 2.76 15.71 -14.64
C THR A 268 2.82 15.28 -16.11
N ASN A 269 1.94 15.80 -16.96
CA ASN A 269 2.03 15.54 -18.41
C ASN A 269 3.42 15.87 -18.98
N GLU A 270 4.11 16.90 -18.48
CA GLU A 270 5.47 17.23 -18.93
C GLU A 270 6.48 16.14 -18.56
N ILE A 271 6.41 15.61 -17.33
CA ILE A 271 7.28 14.51 -16.86
C ILE A 271 7.02 13.25 -17.68
N ILE A 272 5.75 12.86 -17.81
CA ILE A 272 5.38 11.62 -18.51
C ILE A 272 5.71 11.69 -20.00
N LEU A 273 5.45 12.83 -20.66
CA LEU A 273 5.85 13.01 -22.06
C LEU A 273 7.38 13.00 -22.23
N GLY A 274 8.11 13.60 -21.28
CA GLY A 274 9.57 13.53 -21.25
C GLY A 274 10.06 12.09 -21.12
N LEU A 275 9.40 11.28 -20.31
CA LEU A 275 9.71 9.86 -20.11
C LEU A 275 9.59 9.06 -21.43
N TYR A 276 8.45 9.14 -22.12
CA TYR A 276 8.24 8.46 -23.41
C TYR A 276 9.19 8.94 -24.52
N GLN A 277 9.55 10.23 -24.53
CA GLN A 277 10.54 10.76 -25.47
C GLN A 277 11.94 10.20 -25.21
N ARG A 278 12.33 10.06 -23.94
CA ARG A 278 13.58 9.41 -23.55
C ARG A 278 13.57 7.94 -23.94
N TYR A 279 12.50 7.20 -23.68
CA TYR A 279 12.39 5.80 -24.11
C TYR A 279 12.50 5.62 -25.61
N SER A 280 11.83 6.45 -26.39
CA SER A 280 11.96 6.43 -27.85
C SER A 280 13.43 6.62 -28.29
N SER A 281 14.17 7.50 -27.62
CA SER A 281 15.60 7.74 -27.88
C SER A 281 16.48 6.56 -27.44
N MET A 282 16.17 5.95 -26.29
CA MET A 282 16.89 4.79 -25.75
C MET A 282 16.70 3.55 -26.61
N VAL A 283 15.51 3.33 -27.18
CA VAL A 283 15.27 2.21 -28.11
C VAL A 283 16.16 2.36 -29.35
N ILE A 284 16.31 3.57 -29.88
CA ILE A 284 17.21 3.83 -31.02
C ILE A 284 18.66 3.51 -30.64
N ALA A 285 19.14 4.01 -29.50
CA ALA A 285 20.50 3.73 -29.00
C ALA A 285 20.72 2.23 -28.75
N LEU A 286 19.73 1.54 -28.17
CA LEU A 286 19.75 0.10 -27.94
C LEU A 286 19.88 -0.65 -29.27
N LEU A 287 19.11 -0.29 -30.29
CA LEU A 287 19.21 -0.90 -31.61
C LEU A 287 20.59 -0.69 -32.24
N GLU A 288 21.23 0.45 -32.03
CA GLU A 288 22.61 0.68 -32.48
C GLU A 288 23.61 -0.27 -31.79
N VAL A 289 23.48 -0.48 -30.48
CA VAL A 289 24.32 -1.43 -29.72
C VAL A 289 24.04 -2.87 -30.14
N LEU A 290 22.77 -3.27 -30.25
CA LEU A 290 22.38 -4.62 -30.66
C LEU A 290 22.89 -4.95 -32.08
N ASN A 291 22.69 -4.04 -33.04
CA ASN A 291 23.14 -4.25 -34.43
C ASN A 291 24.67 -4.28 -34.58
N SER A 292 25.41 -3.60 -33.70
CA SER A 292 26.87 -3.61 -33.74
C SER A 292 27.49 -4.80 -33.01
N THR A 293 26.76 -5.40 -32.07
CA THR A 293 27.28 -6.47 -31.20
C THR A 293 26.76 -7.85 -31.59
N LEU A 294 25.50 -7.97 -32.00
CA LEU A 294 24.80 -9.24 -32.20
C LEU A 294 24.48 -9.44 -33.69
N THR A 295 24.77 -10.63 -34.21
CA THR A 295 24.54 -10.98 -35.61
C THR A 295 23.24 -11.75 -35.86
N GLU A 296 22.71 -12.48 -34.86
CA GLU A 296 21.56 -13.40 -35.09
C GLU A 296 20.53 -13.47 -33.94
N SER A 297 20.86 -13.09 -32.70
CA SER A 297 19.93 -13.15 -31.55
C SER A 297 19.62 -11.77 -30.98
N TYR A 298 18.37 -11.33 -31.09
CA TYR A 298 17.87 -10.16 -30.35
C TYR A 298 17.43 -10.57 -28.95
N PRO A 299 17.39 -9.64 -27.97
CA PRO A 299 16.88 -9.93 -26.63
C PRO A 299 15.45 -10.45 -26.67
N ALA A 300 15.12 -11.34 -25.73
CA ALA A 300 13.76 -11.89 -25.60
C ALA A 300 12.74 -10.80 -25.21
N SER A 301 13.14 -9.84 -24.38
CA SER A 301 12.29 -8.74 -23.94
C SER A 301 13.05 -7.44 -23.64
N VAL A 302 12.38 -6.31 -23.86
CA VAL A 302 12.85 -4.97 -23.47
C VAL A 302 11.81 -4.34 -22.55
N LEU A 303 12.23 -3.99 -21.34
CA LEU A 303 11.40 -3.44 -20.28
C LEU A 303 11.61 -1.93 -20.15
N PHE A 304 10.53 -1.18 -20.00
CA PHE A 304 10.55 0.26 -19.75
C PHE A 304 10.16 0.55 -18.31
N ASP A 305 11.01 1.28 -17.59
CA ASP A 305 10.74 1.61 -16.19
C ASP A 305 9.70 2.74 -16.04
N MET A 306 8.47 2.39 -15.69
CA MET A 306 7.38 3.36 -15.50
C MET A 306 7.16 3.72 -14.02
N THR A 307 8.07 3.30 -13.13
CA THR A 307 7.94 3.55 -11.71
C THR A 307 8.03 5.04 -11.36
N LEU A 308 7.53 5.41 -10.19
CA LEU A 308 7.69 6.75 -9.62
C LEU A 308 9.15 7.00 -9.24
N SER A 309 9.62 8.25 -9.34
CA SER A 309 10.95 8.58 -8.80
C SER A 309 10.98 8.45 -7.27
N PRO A 310 12.15 8.30 -6.64
CA PRO A 310 12.26 8.23 -5.18
C PRO A 310 11.61 9.44 -4.46
N GLU A 311 11.67 10.64 -5.05
CA GLU A 311 11.03 11.84 -4.51
C GLU A 311 9.50 11.79 -4.61
N GLU A 312 8.96 11.28 -5.72
CA GLU A 312 7.52 11.09 -5.91
C GLU A 312 6.98 9.99 -5.02
N GLU A 313 7.71 8.87 -4.90
CA GLU A 313 7.35 7.78 -4.02
C GLU A 313 7.35 8.23 -2.56
N ALA A 314 8.36 9.01 -2.13
CA ALA A 314 8.40 9.57 -0.78
C ALA A 314 7.20 10.48 -0.48
N LEU A 315 6.76 11.30 -1.46
CA LEU A 315 5.57 12.14 -1.35
C LEU A 315 4.30 11.28 -1.27
N PHE A 316 4.15 10.28 -2.14
CA PHE A 316 3.01 9.38 -2.12
C PHE A 316 2.90 8.64 -0.77
N MET A 317 4.03 8.12 -0.30
CA MET A 317 4.10 7.35 0.93
C MET A 317 3.98 8.22 2.19
N SER A 318 4.34 9.50 2.16
CA SER A 318 4.10 10.39 3.31
C SER A 318 2.60 10.58 3.57
N GLU A 319 1.80 10.79 2.52
CA GLU A 319 0.35 10.95 2.64
C GLU A 319 -0.32 9.69 3.21
N ILE A 320 0.12 8.52 2.73
CA ILE A 320 -0.40 7.22 3.20
C ILE A 320 -0.03 6.96 4.67
N ARG A 321 1.22 7.26 5.07
CA ARG A 321 1.70 7.01 6.44
C ARG A 321 1.08 7.93 7.48
N GLU A 322 0.84 9.18 7.12
CA GLU A 322 0.16 10.13 8.00
C GLU A 322 -1.34 9.84 8.12
N ILE A 323 -1.87 8.90 7.30
CA ILE A 323 -3.30 8.68 7.12
C ILE A 323 -3.96 10.02 6.74
N ASP A 324 -3.25 10.85 5.98
CA ASP A 324 -3.76 12.12 5.49
C ASP A 324 -4.60 11.87 4.24
N LEU A 325 -5.83 11.46 4.49
CA LEU A 325 -6.81 11.18 3.44
C LEU A 325 -7.10 12.42 2.57
N TYR A 326 -6.96 13.62 3.15
CA TYR A 326 -7.17 14.87 2.43
C TYR A 326 -5.98 15.17 1.52
N GLY A 327 -4.76 15.07 2.05
CA GLY A 327 -3.53 15.24 1.30
C GLY A 327 -3.41 14.22 0.17
N PHE A 328 -3.68 12.94 0.45
CA PHE A 328 -3.75 11.87 -0.56
C PHE A 328 -4.77 12.19 -1.67
N SER A 329 -6.01 12.54 -1.31
CA SER A 329 -7.03 12.84 -2.34
C SER A 329 -6.70 14.10 -3.14
N SER A 330 -6.03 15.08 -2.53
CA SER A 330 -5.60 16.30 -3.21
C SER A 330 -4.43 16.02 -4.16
N LEU A 331 -3.47 15.18 -3.72
CA LEU A 331 -2.34 14.72 -4.52
C LEU A 331 -2.82 13.99 -5.77
N VAL A 332 -3.69 12.99 -5.58
CA VAL A 332 -4.28 12.21 -6.66
C VAL A 332 -5.09 13.10 -7.62
N SER A 333 -5.94 14.00 -7.10
CA SER A 333 -6.72 14.90 -7.96
C SER A 333 -5.84 15.86 -8.78
N ALA A 334 -4.76 16.37 -8.19
CA ALA A 334 -3.79 17.21 -8.89
C ALA A 334 -3.07 16.43 -9.99
N SER A 335 -2.71 15.16 -9.73
CA SER A 335 -2.08 14.28 -10.72
C SER A 335 -3.00 14.02 -11.92
N ILE A 336 -4.24 13.56 -11.70
CA ILE A 336 -5.22 13.28 -12.77
C ILE A 336 -5.44 14.51 -13.65
N THR A 337 -5.69 15.66 -13.03
CA THR A 337 -6.03 16.88 -13.78
C THR A 337 -4.87 17.41 -14.61
N SER A 338 -3.65 16.99 -14.30
CA SER A 338 -2.44 17.42 -14.98
C SER A 338 -2.05 16.55 -16.18
N ILE A 339 -2.65 15.36 -16.35
CA ILE A 339 -2.24 14.34 -17.34
C ILE A 339 -3.26 14.22 -18.47
N ASN A 340 -2.78 14.24 -19.72
CA ASN A 340 -3.62 14.02 -20.89
C ASN A 340 -3.58 12.55 -21.32
N GLN A 341 -4.60 11.78 -20.92
CA GLN A 341 -4.72 10.35 -21.23
C GLN A 341 -4.62 10.04 -22.73
N SER A 342 -5.29 10.81 -23.60
CA SER A 342 -5.26 10.51 -25.05
C SER A 342 -3.88 10.74 -25.67
N SER A 343 -3.09 11.68 -25.13
CA SER A 343 -1.70 11.83 -25.55
C SER A 343 -0.86 10.66 -25.06
N LEU A 344 -1.06 10.23 -23.83
CA LEU A 344 -0.36 9.11 -23.22
C LEU A 344 -0.52 7.82 -24.02
N GLU A 345 -1.76 7.44 -24.34
CA GLU A 345 -2.09 6.26 -25.14
C GLU A 345 -1.45 6.31 -26.54
N LEU A 346 -1.40 7.50 -27.16
CA LEU A 346 -0.72 7.69 -28.44
C LEU A 346 0.79 7.44 -28.34
N TYR A 347 1.47 7.95 -27.30
CA TYR A 347 2.91 7.72 -27.11
C TYR A 347 3.21 6.27 -26.73
N GLY A 348 2.38 5.65 -25.90
CA GLY A 348 2.47 4.22 -25.59
C GLY A 348 2.39 3.36 -26.86
N HIS A 349 1.41 3.63 -27.72
CA HIS A 349 1.26 2.92 -29.00
C HIS A 349 2.44 3.17 -29.96
N GLN A 350 2.97 4.39 -30.00
CA GLN A 350 4.16 4.69 -30.83
C GLN A 350 5.40 3.93 -30.34
N LEU A 351 5.58 3.81 -29.02
CA LEU A 351 6.70 3.08 -28.44
C LEU A 351 6.58 1.57 -28.70
N GLU A 352 5.40 0.99 -28.51
CA GLU A 352 5.05 -0.39 -28.87
C GLU A 352 5.39 -0.67 -30.34
N MET A 353 4.83 0.10 -31.27
CA MET A 353 5.08 -0.08 -32.71
C MET A 353 6.57 0.04 -33.08
N THR A 354 7.31 0.89 -32.38
CA THR A 354 8.76 1.05 -32.61
C THR A 354 9.51 -0.21 -32.17
N CYS A 355 9.11 -0.83 -31.07
CA CYS A 355 9.71 -2.09 -30.59
C CYS A 355 9.35 -3.26 -31.50
N GLU A 356 8.06 -3.46 -31.77
CA GLU A 356 7.56 -4.55 -32.61
C GLU A 356 8.12 -4.47 -34.03
N GLY A 357 8.20 -3.25 -34.60
CA GLY A 357 8.79 -3.02 -35.91
C GLY A 357 10.27 -3.42 -36.02
N ASN A 358 10.96 -3.59 -34.89
CA ASN A 358 12.35 -4.05 -34.80
C ASN A 358 12.47 -5.45 -34.14
N ASN A 359 11.39 -6.22 -34.07
CA ASN A 359 11.33 -7.55 -33.44
C ASN A 359 11.76 -7.57 -31.96
N LEU A 360 11.55 -6.48 -31.23
CA LEU A 360 11.71 -6.44 -29.78
C LEU A 360 10.36 -6.71 -29.12
N SER A 361 10.34 -7.52 -28.05
CA SER A 361 9.12 -7.76 -27.26
C SER A 361 9.04 -6.76 -26.10
N PRO A 362 8.16 -5.74 -26.15
CA PRO A 362 8.14 -4.69 -25.13
C PRO A 362 7.40 -5.14 -23.86
N GLY A 363 7.87 -4.68 -22.70
CA GLY A 363 7.21 -4.81 -21.40
C GLY A 363 7.39 -3.53 -20.57
N LEU A 364 6.62 -3.39 -19.50
CA LEU A 364 6.73 -2.26 -18.57
C LEU A 364 7.11 -2.75 -17.18
N ILE A 365 7.85 -1.95 -16.42
CA ILE A 365 7.98 -2.13 -14.97
C ILE A 365 7.10 -1.08 -14.32
N VAL A 366 6.19 -1.51 -13.45
CA VAL A 366 5.21 -0.63 -12.80
C VAL A 366 5.23 -0.80 -11.28
N ASN A 367 4.86 0.25 -10.55
CA ASN A 367 4.72 0.16 -9.09
C ASN A 367 3.56 -0.75 -8.70
N SER A 368 3.64 -1.33 -7.50
CA SER A 368 2.65 -2.29 -6.98
C SER A 368 1.20 -1.77 -6.90
N PHE A 369 0.99 -0.46 -6.72
CA PHE A 369 -0.37 0.11 -6.68
C PHE A 369 -1.07 0.09 -8.04
N VAL A 370 -0.33 -0.03 -9.15
CA VAL A 370 -0.90 -0.15 -10.50
C VAL A 370 -1.72 -1.44 -10.65
N LEU A 371 -1.34 -2.50 -9.94
CA LEU A 371 -2.11 -3.75 -9.90
C LEU A 371 -3.48 -3.57 -9.25
N ASP A 372 -3.52 -2.85 -8.13
CA ASP A 372 -4.75 -2.62 -7.37
C ASP A 372 -5.76 -1.84 -8.23
N ASP A 373 -5.31 -0.73 -8.83
CA ASP A 373 -6.08 0.08 -9.77
C ASP A 373 -6.60 -0.73 -10.98
N THR A 374 -5.80 -1.65 -11.51
CA THR A 374 -6.18 -2.50 -12.66
C THR A 374 -7.27 -3.51 -12.27
N ILE A 375 -7.16 -4.13 -11.09
CA ILE A 375 -8.13 -5.12 -10.60
C ILE A 375 -9.46 -4.44 -10.23
N ASP A 376 -9.40 -3.25 -9.65
CA ASP A 376 -10.58 -2.50 -9.22
C ASP A 376 -11.22 -1.66 -10.34
N GLY A 377 -10.51 -1.53 -11.48
CA GLY A 377 -10.98 -0.79 -12.65
C GLY A 377 -10.94 0.73 -12.47
N ASP A 378 -10.13 1.24 -11.54
CA ASP A 378 -9.89 2.67 -11.32
C ASP A 378 -8.48 3.04 -11.80
N SER A 379 -8.36 3.53 -13.04
CA SER A 379 -7.04 3.86 -13.62
C SER A 379 -6.41 5.16 -13.10
N THR A 380 -6.95 5.72 -12.02
CA THR A 380 -6.67 7.09 -11.58
C THR A 380 -5.22 7.30 -11.15
N ILE A 381 -4.66 6.40 -10.34
CA ILE A 381 -3.31 6.54 -9.80
C ILE A 381 -2.29 5.99 -10.81
N MET A 382 -2.68 4.99 -11.62
CA MET A 382 -1.88 4.49 -12.76
C MET A 382 -1.40 5.60 -13.69
N LEU A 383 -2.21 6.63 -13.91
CA LEU A 383 -1.85 7.76 -14.76
C LEU A 383 -0.59 8.49 -14.26
N ALA A 384 -0.34 8.52 -12.95
CA ALA A 384 0.87 9.14 -12.37
C ALA A 384 2.15 8.37 -12.74
N CYS A 385 2.05 7.06 -13.01
CA CYS A 385 3.13 6.26 -13.61
C CYS A 385 3.22 6.46 -15.12
N GLY A 386 2.29 7.18 -15.75
CA GLY A 386 2.20 7.26 -17.21
C GLY A 386 1.65 5.99 -17.83
N VAL A 387 0.82 5.25 -17.12
CA VAL A 387 0.26 3.98 -17.59
C VAL A 387 -1.27 4.05 -17.55
N THR A 388 -1.91 3.40 -18.52
CA THR A 388 -3.37 3.16 -18.56
C THR A 388 -3.63 1.67 -18.75
N PRO A 389 -4.85 1.17 -18.49
CA PRO A 389 -5.21 -0.21 -18.80
C PRO A 389 -4.94 -0.58 -20.27
N GLU A 390 -5.25 0.34 -21.22
CA GLU A 390 -4.94 0.13 -22.64
C GLU A 390 -3.44 0.01 -22.89
N ILE A 391 -2.62 0.80 -22.20
CA ILE A 391 -1.16 0.68 -22.31
C ILE A 391 -0.69 -0.64 -21.72
N LEU A 392 -1.17 -1.08 -20.54
CA LEU A 392 -0.76 -2.38 -19.98
C LEU A 392 -1.10 -3.55 -20.91
N GLU A 393 -2.29 -3.57 -21.51
CA GLU A 393 -2.71 -4.63 -22.44
C GLU A 393 -1.79 -4.76 -23.67
N ARG A 394 -1.13 -3.67 -24.08
CA ARG A 394 -0.19 -3.65 -25.22
C ARG A 394 1.21 -4.16 -24.87
N PHE A 395 1.55 -4.25 -23.59
CA PHE A 395 2.87 -4.60 -23.11
C PHE A 395 2.78 -5.90 -22.29
N PRO A 396 2.67 -7.07 -22.95
CA PRO A 396 2.33 -8.33 -22.28
C PRO A 396 3.41 -8.84 -21.31
N ASN A 397 4.65 -8.38 -21.44
CA ASN A 397 5.76 -8.77 -20.55
C ASN A 397 5.92 -7.83 -19.36
N SER A 398 4.83 -7.23 -18.89
CA SER A 398 4.89 -6.26 -17.79
C SER A 398 5.20 -6.93 -16.46
N GLN A 399 6.06 -6.28 -15.68
CA GLN A 399 6.50 -6.68 -14.36
C GLN A 399 6.00 -5.70 -13.30
N VAL A 400 5.72 -6.21 -12.11
CA VAL A 400 5.40 -5.36 -10.96
C VAL A 400 6.55 -5.31 -9.99
N GLU A 401 6.90 -4.09 -9.63
CA GLU A 401 7.88 -3.77 -8.62
C GLU A 401 7.33 -4.01 -7.21
N CYS A 402 7.88 -5.04 -6.54
CA CYS A 402 7.57 -5.44 -5.18
C CYS A 402 8.84 -5.39 -4.31
N ILE A 403 9.48 -4.21 -4.25
CA ILE A 403 10.78 -4.06 -3.59
C ILE A 403 10.64 -4.14 -2.07
N ARG A 404 11.15 -5.22 -1.48
CA ARG A 404 11.15 -5.46 -0.03
C ARG A 404 11.85 -4.35 0.76
N THR A 405 12.95 -3.78 0.26
CA THR A 405 13.63 -2.63 0.90
C THR A 405 12.75 -1.39 0.92
N SER A 406 12.16 -0.99 -0.20
CA SER A 406 11.22 0.15 -0.26
C SER A 406 10.08 -0.02 0.75
N PHE A 407 9.38 -1.16 0.72
CA PHE A 407 8.33 -1.44 1.70
C PHE A 407 8.88 -1.45 3.14
N SER A 408 10.08 -1.97 3.37
CA SER A 408 10.72 -2.02 4.70
C SER A 408 11.09 -0.64 5.21
N ASN A 409 11.40 0.31 4.34
CA ASN A 409 11.65 1.71 4.69
C ASN A 409 10.40 2.33 5.32
N TYR A 410 9.25 2.07 4.70
CA TYR A 410 7.97 2.60 5.15
C TYR A 410 7.39 1.81 6.35
N MET A 411 7.60 0.49 6.36
CA MET A 411 7.08 -0.45 7.35
C MET A 411 8.06 -0.78 8.47
N ALA A 412 9.21 -0.14 8.52
CA ALA A 412 10.25 -0.34 9.53
C ALA A 412 10.66 -1.82 9.70
N GLY A 413 10.97 -2.46 8.56
CA GLY A 413 11.49 -3.83 8.46
C GLY A 413 10.45 -4.95 8.53
N ASP A 414 9.16 -4.63 8.67
CA ASP A 414 8.09 -5.62 8.88
C ASP A 414 7.40 -6.00 7.55
N VAL A 415 8.21 -6.45 6.60
CA VAL A 415 7.75 -6.89 5.27
C VAL A 415 8.05 -8.38 5.16
N GLY A 416 7.03 -9.19 5.37
CA GLY A 416 7.11 -10.65 5.30
C GLY A 416 6.71 -11.18 3.94
N GLU A 417 6.61 -12.51 3.87
CA GLU A 417 6.34 -13.34 2.69
C GLU A 417 4.99 -12.99 2.02
N TYR A 418 4.11 -12.36 2.79
CA TYR A 418 2.81 -11.88 2.31
C TYR A 418 2.92 -10.87 1.16
N LEU A 419 3.98 -10.05 1.10
CA LEU A 419 4.14 -9.09 0.00
C LEU A 419 4.15 -9.83 -1.35
N CYS A 420 5.01 -10.84 -1.44
CA CYS A 420 5.15 -11.70 -2.62
C CYS A 420 3.85 -12.45 -2.89
N TYR A 421 3.20 -12.99 -1.85
CA TYR A 421 1.91 -13.69 -2.02
C TYR A 421 0.79 -12.77 -2.54
N ALA A 422 0.67 -11.57 -2.02
CA ALA A 422 -0.40 -10.64 -2.37
C ALA A 422 -0.27 -10.14 -3.81
N PHE A 423 0.95 -9.86 -4.26
CA PHE A 423 1.20 -9.33 -5.60
C PHE A 423 1.47 -10.41 -6.65
N SER A 424 1.70 -11.67 -6.28
CA SER A 424 1.87 -12.77 -7.24
C SER A 424 0.55 -13.36 -7.73
N ASN A 425 -0.57 -13.12 -7.04
CA ASN A 425 -1.89 -13.53 -7.51
C ASN A 425 -2.41 -12.57 -8.61
N LEU A 426 -1.82 -12.68 -9.79
CA LEU A 426 -1.94 -11.71 -10.89
C LEU A 426 -3.07 -12.01 -11.89
N GLN A 427 -3.96 -12.97 -11.59
CA GLN A 427 -4.98 -13.41 -12.53
C GLN A 427 -5.89 -12.25 -12.98
N GLY A 428 -5.89 -11.95 -14.28
CA GLY A 428 -6.71 -10.91 -14.89
C GLY A 428 -6.08 -9.52 -14.96
N SER A 429 -4.87 -9.32 -14.44
CA SER A 429 -4.17 -8.01 -14.45
C SER A 429 -3.40 -7.71 -15.74
N GLY A 430 -3.14 -8.72 -16.59
CA GLY A 430 -2.26 -8.60 -17.76
C GLY A 430 -0.77 -8.52 -17.44
N ILE A 431 -0.40 -8.45 -16.16
CA ILE A 431 0.96 -8.50 -15.64
C ILE A 431 1.23 -9.93 -15.20
N ILE A 432 2.42 -10.46 -15.51
CA ILE A 432 2.74 -11.88 -15.29
C ILE A 432 4.07 -12.10 -14.58
N SER A 433 4.80 -11.04 -14.23
CA SER A 433 6.13 -11.13 -13.63
C SER A 433 6.28 -10.22 -12.43
N LEU A 434 7.16 -10.60 -11.50
CA LEU A 434 7.45 -9.84 -10.30
C LEU A 434 8.92 -9.41 -10.24
N ARG A 435 9.16 -8.22 -9.74
CA ARG A 435 10.49 -7.72 -9.41
C ARG A 435 10.63 -7.65 -7.90
N LEU A 436 11.38 -8.58 -7.34
CA LEU A 436 11.76 -8.63 -5.94
C LEU A 436 12.87 -7.62 -5.67
N GLY A 437 12.85 -7.06 -4.46
CA GLY A 437 13.69 -5.93 -4.09
C GLY A 437 15.18 -6.16 -4.07
N GLU A 438 15.89 -5.10 -3.75
CA GLU A 438 17.35 -5.10 -3.61
C GLU A 438 17.78 -5.99 -2.44
N ILE A 439 18.88 -6.72 -2.62
CA ILE A 439 19.48 -7.56 -1.57
C ILE A 439 20.27 -6.72 -0.55
N ILE A 440 20.50 -5.42 -0.83
CA ILE A 440 21.35 -4.55 0.01
C ILE A 440 20.71 -4.17 1.35
N PRO A 441 21.52 -4.10 2.43
CA PRO A 441 21.08 -3.51 3.68
C PRO A 441 20.75 -2.04 3.48
N PHE A 442 19.52 -1.66 3.85
CA PHE A 442 19.09 -0.29 3.81
C PHE A 442 19.46 0.42 5.11
N PHE A 443 19.78 1.72 5.02
CA PHE A 443 20.12 2.59 6.15
C PHE A 443 19.01 3.62 6.42
N PRO A 444 18.04 3.32 7.31
CA PRO A 444 17.03 4.29 7.66
C PRO A 444 17.63 5.49 8.40
N PRO A 445 17.14 6.72 8.17
CA PRO A 445 17.60 7.88 8.90
C PRO A 445 17.37 7.68 10.41
N ASN A 446 18.46 7.68 11.18
CA ASN A 446 18.52 7.50 12.63
C ASN A 446 18.18 6.08 13.15
N ARG A 447 18.40 5.03 12.37
CA ARG A 447 18.19 3.64 12.81
C ARG A 447 19.36 2.75 12.36
N GLU A 448 19.44 1.57 12.96
CA GLU A 448 20.37 0.52 12.50
C GLU A 448 19.98 0.05 11.09
N PRO A 449 20.96 -0.34 10.27
CA PRO A 449 20.70 -0.90 8.96
C PRO A 449 19.80 -2.13 9.08
N ILE A 450 18.83 -2.23 8.18
CA ILE A 450 17.93 -3.37 8.09
C ILE A 450 18.34 -4.13 6.83
N ASP A 451 18.79 -5.36 7.04
CA ASP A 451 18.99 -6.32 5.97
C ASP A 451 17.62 -6.91 5.61
N PRO A 452 17.13 -6.72 4.37
CA PRO A 452 15.80 -7.16 3.97
C PRO A 452 15.63 -8.68 3.97
N TYR A 453 16.69 -9.44 3.68
CA TYR A 453 16.61 -10.90 3.55
C TYR A 453 17.29 -11.64 4.71
N HIS A 454 18.28 -11.03 5.39
CA HIS A 454 19.08 -11.61 6.47
C HIS A 454 19.87 -12.89 6.10
N GLU A 455 19.23 -13.85 5.44
CA GLU A 455 19.73 -15.14 4.98
C GLU A 455 19.18 -15.44 3.57
N VAL A 456 19.86 -16.28 2.79
CA VAL A 456 19.44 -16.66 1.42
C VAL A 456 18.08 -17.36 1.42
N ASP A 457 17.75 -18.09 2.49
CA ASP A 457 16.47 -18.80 2.65
C ASP A 457 15.26 -17.88 2.48
N ALA A 458 15.32 -16.65 3.02
CA ALA A 458 14.20 -15.71 2.92
C ALA A 458 13.98 -15.22 1.48
N LEU A 459 15.06 -15.12 0.68
CA LEU A 459 14.97 -14.79 -0.73
C LEU A 459 14.41 -15.98 -1.53
N ALA A 460 14.87 -17.19 -1.23
CA ALA A 460 14.36 -18.42 -1.83
C ALA A 460 12.86 -18.59 -1.58
N ASP A 461 12.40 -18.32 -0.34
CA ASP A 461 10.99 -18.35 0.04
C ASP A 461 10.15 -17.35 -0.78
N ASP A 462 10.63 -16.11 -0.93
CA ASP A 462 9.94 -15.08 -1.71
C ASP A 462 9.85 -15.44 -3.22
N ILE A 463 10.90 -16.05 -3.79
CA ILE A 463 10.91 -16.57 -5.16
C ILE A 463 9.92 -17.74 -5.29
N ALA A 464 10.00 -18.72 -4.39
CA ALA A 464 9.15 -19.92 -4.39
C ALA A 464 7.66 -19.57 -4.26
N ILE A 465 7.32 -18.61 -3.41
CA ILE A 465 5.96 -18.09 -3.27
C ILE A 465 5.50 -17.43 -4.57
N SER A 466 6.34 -16.57 -5.15
CA SER A 466 6.00 -15.79 -6.33
C SER A 466 5.71 -16.70 -7.53
N LEU A 467 6.63 -17.62 -7.83
CA LEU A 467 6.49 -18.58 -8.93
C LEU A 467 5.37 -19.58 -8.66
N GLY A 468 5.29 -20.12 -7.43
CA GLY A 468 4.23 -21.06 -7.04
C GLY A 468 2.81 -20.46 -7.11
N ASN A 469 2.68 -19.12 -7.10
CA ASN A 469 1.39 -18.42 -7.22
C ASN A 469 1.07 -17.94 -8.64
N GLY A 470 1.85 -18.37 -9.64
CA GLY A 470 1.56 -18.13 -11.06
C GLY A 470 2.31 -16.95 -11.68
N ALA A 471 3.32 -16.37 -11.02
CA ALA A 471 4.27 -15.51 -11.72
C ALA A 471 5.08 -16.33 -12.73
N GLN A 472 5.20 -15.86 -13.97
CA GLN A 472 6.00 -16.51 -15.01
C GLN A 472 7.49 -16.31 -14.81
N SER A 473 7.86 -15.16 -14.26
CA SER A 473 9.24 -14.86 -13.91
C SER A 473 9.35 -13.95 -12.71
N VAL A 474 10.50 -14.06 -12.05
CA VAL A 474 10.90 -13.28 -10.89
C VAL A 474 12.26 -12.65 -11.16
N THR A 475 12.34 -11.33 -11.12
CA THR A 475 13.60 -10.59 -11.18
C THR A 475 14.02 -10.20 -9.76
N VAL A 476 15.23 -10.56 -9.33
CA VAL A 476 15.83 -10.10 -8.07
C VAL A 476 16.78 -8.95 -8.38
N ILE A 477 16.67 -7.83 -7.63
CA ILE A 477 17.51 -6.67 -7.89
C ILE A 477 18.91 -6.84 -7.27
N ASP A 478 19.90 -6.65 -8.13
CA ASP A 478 21.33 -6.53 -7.90
C ASP A 478 22.05 -7.85 -7.56
N LEU A 479 22.55 -8.50 -8.61
CA LEU A 479 23.43 -9.66 -8.54
C LEU A 479 24.71 -9.38 -7.74
N VAL A 480 25.31 -8.19 -7.92
CA VAL A 480 26.59 -7.82 -7.31
C VAL A 480 26.43 -7.75 -5.80
N SER A 481 25.34 -7.14 -5.34
CA SER A 481 24.99 -7.12 -3.92
C SER A 481 24.78 -8.53 -3.34
N GLY A 482 24.11 -9.43 -4.08
CA GLY A 482 23.93 -10.82 -3.67
C GLY A 482 25.27 -11.55 -3.49
N LEU A 483 26.17 -11.43 -4.46
CA LEU A 483 27.53 -12.01 -4.40
C LEU A 483 28.36 -11.41 -3.27
N GLY A 484 28.22 -10.10 -3.01
CA GLY A 484 28.93 -9.40 -1.95
C GLY A 484 28.47 -9.80 -0.54
N LEU A 485 27.17 -10.05 -0.35
CA LEU A 485 26.58 -10.37 0.95
C LEU A 485 26.64 -11.86 1.28
N PHE A 486 26.27 -12.71 0.32
CA PHE A 486 26.16 -14.15 0.54
C PHE A 486 27.38 -14.93 0.04
N GLY A 487 28.28 -14.29 -0.72
CA GLY A 487 29.53 -14.86 -1.19
C GLY A 487 29.46 -15.42 -2.62
N SER A 488 30.58 -15.97 -3.08
CA SER A 488 30.76 -16.42 -4.47
C SER A 488 29.99 -17.69 -4.86
N ASP A 489 29.37 -18.38 -3.90
CA ASP A 489 28.55 -19.58 -4.13
C ASP A 489 27.04 -19.27 -4.06
N PHE A 490 26.67 -17.98 -3.98
CA PHE A 490 25.30 -17.50 -3.80
C PHE A 490 24.29 -18.13 -4.77
N LEU A 491 24.60 -18.18 -6.07
CA LEU A 491 23.67 -18.69 -7.07
C LEU A 491 23.43 -20.20 -6.90
N THR A 492 24.49 -20.97 -6.66
CA THR A 492 24.38 -22.42 -6.45
C THR A 492 23.72 -22.76 -5.12
N ASP A 493 23.96 -21.98 -4.08
CA ASP A 493 23.30 -22.15 -2.78
C ASP A 493 21.80 -21.84 -2.89
N LEU A 494 21.44 -20.76 -3.61
CA LEU A 494 20.06 -20.39 -3.84
C LEU A 494 19.30 -21.44 -4.65
N GLU A 495 19.89 -21.96 -5.73
CA GLU A 495 19.30 -23.06 -6.50
C GLU A 495 19.07 -24.29 -5.62
N ALA A 496 20.08 -24.70 -4.84
CA ALA A 496 19.97 -25.87 -3.97
C ALA A 496 18.87 -25.70 -2.91
N ILE A 497 18.68 -24.48 -2.38
CA ILE A 497 17.58 -24.18 -1.46
C ILE A 497 16.24 -24.28 -2.20
N LEU A 498 16.08 -23.64 -3.36
CA LEU A 498 14.87 -23.68 -4.17
C LEU A 498 14.46 -25.12 -4.55
N GLU A 499 15.42 -25.97 -4.93
CA GLU A 499 15.17 -27.39 -5.22
C GLU A 499 14.73 -28.20 -4.00
N SER A 500 15.12 -27.77 -2.80
CA SER A 500 14.75 -28.41 -1.53
C SER A 500 13.45 -27.89 -0.93
N THR A 501 12.93 -26.77 -1.45
CA THR A 501 11.73 -26.10 -0.94
C THR A 501 10.47 -26.74 -1.52
N ASP A 502 9.86 -27.65 -0.76
CA ASP A 502 8.59 -28.28 -1.13
C ASP A 502 7.39 -27.33 -0.96
N ALA A 503 7.35 -26.60 0.18
CA ALA A 503 6.25 -25.72 0.51
C ALA A 503 6.70 -24.59 1.46
N VAL A 504 6.28 -23.37 1.14
CA VAL A 504 6.59 -22.18 1.94
C VAL A 504 5.33 -21.72 2.69
N PRO A 505 5.37 -21.63 4.03
CA PRO A 505 4.26 -21.07 4.80
C PRO A 505 4.23 -19.54 4.66
N ILE A 506 3.08 -18.99 4.29
CA ILE A 506 2.89 -17.53 4.21
C ILE A 506 2.31 -17.04 5.52
N THR A 507 2.91 -16.03 6.13
CA THR A 507 2.40 -15.39 7.36
C THR A 507 2.10 -13.90 7.15
N TYR A 508 1.24 -13.31 7.98
CA TYR A 508 1.02 -11.86 7.97
C TYR A 508 2.08 -11.14 8.79
N THR A 509 2.48 -9.97 8.32
CA THR A 509 2.94 -8.91 9.21
C THR A 509 1.80 -7.96 9.56
N PHE A 510 1.71 -7.56 10.83
CA PHE A 510 0.64 -6.67 11.31
C PHE A 510 0.64 -5.31 10.60
N ARG A 511 1.82 -4.82 10.18
CA ARG A 511 1.94 -3.54 9.50
C ARG A 511 1.43 -3.59 8.06
N ILE A 512 1.67 -4.68 7.31
CA ILE A 512 1.08 -4.83 5.97
C ILE A 512 -0.45 -4.95 6.05
N TYR A 513 -0.96 -5.71 7.03
CA TYR A 513 -2.41 -5.77 7.29
C TYR A 513 -3.02 -4.39 7.57
N ALA A 514 -2.36 -3.60 8.42
CA ALA A 514 -2.82 -2.25 8.76
C ALA A 514 -2.78 -1.31 7.54
N LEU A 515 -1.73 -1.37 6.71
CA LEU A 515 -1.64 -0.58 5.48
C LEU A 515 -2.79 -0.89 4.53
N ARG A 516 -3.03 -2.16 4.22
CA ARG A 516 -4.08 -2.58 3.29
C ARG A 516 -5.47 -2.22 3.81
N ALA A 517 -5.70 -2.34 5.12
CA ALA A 517 -6.94 -1.91 5.75
C ALA A 517 -7.17 -0.38 5.65
N VAL A 518 -6.11 0.42 5.64
CA VAL A 518 -6.21 1.87 5.41
C VAL A 518 -6.57 2.16 3.96
N VAL A 519 -5.85 1.60 2.98
CA VAL A 519 -6.11 1.79 1.54
C VAL A 519 -7.54 1.39 1.19
N GLN A 520 -7.96 0.19 1.58
CA GLN A 520 -9.34 -0.26 1.33
C GLN A 520 -10.40 0.56 2.06
N ALA A 521 -10.08 1.16 3.21
CA ALA A 521 -10.99 2.10 3.86
C ALA A 521 -11.13 3.38 3.03
N VAL A 522 -10.07 3.85 2.37
CA VAL A 522 -10.15 5.00 1.45
C VAL A 522 -11.08 4.67 0.27
N ASP A 523 -10.87 3.53 -0.38
CA ASP A 523 -11.66 3.12 -1.55
C ASP A 523 -13.09 2.71 -1.19
N ALA A 524 -13.33 2.32 0.07
CA ALA A 524 -14.67 2.01 0.55
C ALA A 524 -15.60 3.21 0.56
N PHE A 525 -15.05 4.40 0.75
CA PHE A 525 -15.81 5.60 1.06
C PHE A 525 -15.61 6.76 0.07
N ARG A 526 -14.69 6.64 -0.89
CA ARG A 526 -14.79 7.39 -2.17
C ARG A 526 -16.03 6.93 -2.95
#